data_AF-A0AA35ZD36-F1
#
_entry.id   AF-A0AA35ZD36-F1
#
_cell.length_a   1.000
_cell.length_b   1.000
_cell.length_c   1.000
_cell.angle_alpha   90.00
_cell.angle_beta   90.00
_cell.angle_gamma   90.00
#
_symmetry.space_group_name_H-M   'P 1'
#
loop_
_entity.id
_entity.type
_entity.pdbx_description
1 polymer ?
#
loop_
_entity_poly.entity_id
_entity_poly.type
_entity_poly.pdbx_seq_one_letter_code
_entity_poly.pdbx_strand_id
1 'polypeptide(L)'
;MMLFELVHGKRNIKHCEDSRSTFFLSLVANVLMEGGYILSLLDSRLNREACVEEATRNCKVACWCIQDEAGSRPAMSMVERILEGVSDVSMPPIPQNVTLFDENIQRDVVFFTDSPLKRCSPAQSNSSGRDSHSKSSSS
;
A
#
# COMPACT_ATOMS: atom_id res chain seq x y z
N MET A 1 1.27 9.36 -3.28
CA MET A 1 1.45 7.89 -3.23
C MET A 1 2.78 7.48 -2.60
N MET A 2 3.95 7.98 -3.04
CA MET A 2 5.25 7.63 -2.44
C MET A 2 5.32 7.78 -0.90
N LEU A 3 4.76 8.87 -0.34
CA LEU A 3 4.79 9.09 1.12
C LEU A 3 4.10 7.96 1.90
N PHE A 4 3.02 7.39 1.37
CA PHE A 4 2.38 6.23 1.98
C PHE A 4 3.26 4.98 1.92
N GLU A 5 3.99 4.79 0.83
CA GLU A 5 4.93 3.66 0.69
C GLU A 5 6.10 3.79 1.66
N LEU A 6 6.59 5.00 1.88
CA LEU A 6 7.65 5.29 2.85
C LEU A 6 7.17 5.00 4.28
N VAL A 7 5.98 5.48 4.64
CA VAL A 7 5.39 5.26 5.96
C VAL A 7 5.14 3.78 6.20
N HIS A 8 4.58 3.05 5.22
CA HIS A 8 4.23 1.64 5.38
C HIS A 8 5.39 0.66 5.13
N GLY A 9 6.43 1.09 4.43
CA GLY A 9 7.53 0.24 3.98
C GLY A 9 7.15 -0.79 2.91
N LYS A 10 5.96 -0.66 2.30
CA LYS A 10 5.50 -1.55 1.23
C LYS A 10 4.96 -0.73 0.07
N ARG A 11 5.06 -1.31 -1.13
CA ARG A 11 4.46 -0.74 -2.34
C ARG A 11 2.95 -0.56 -2.15
N ASN A 12 2.42 0.57 -2.60
CA ASN A 12 1.01 0.95 -2.48
C ASN A 12 0.07 0.00 -3.26
N ILE A 13 0.63 -0.81 -4.16
CA ILE A 13 -0.07 -1.83 -4.93
C ILE A 13 0.70 -3.15 -4.81
N LYS A 14 0.04 -4.17 -4.23
CA LYS A 14 0.40 -5.57 -4.44
C LYS A 14 -0.74 -6.23 -5.19
N HIS A 15 -0.54 -6.51 -6.48
CA HIS A 15 -1.36 -7.48 -7.20
C HIS A 15 -1.05 -8.86 -6.62
N CYS A 16 -1.81 -9.27 -5.61
CA CYS A 16 -1.86 -10.64 -5.15
C CYS A 16 -3.31 -11.09 -5.30
N GLU A 17 -3.52 -12.20 -6.02
CA GLU A 17 -4.84 -12.83 -6.23
C GLU A 17 -5.52 -13.29 -4.94
N ASP A 18 -4.88 -13.12 -3.79
CA ASP A 18 -5.49 -13.45 -2.51
C ASP A 18 -6.39 -12.30 -2.04
N SER A 19 -7.52 -12.17 -2.75
CA SER A 19 -8.86 -11.62 -2.47
C SER A 19 -9.17 -10.64 -1.32
N ARG A 20 -8.19 -10.07 -0.61
CA ARG A 20 -8.33 -9.00 0.41
C ARG A 20 -7.06 -8.14 0.48
N SER A 21 -6.61 -7.62 -0.66
CA SER A 21 -5.62 -6.54 -0.65
C SER A 21 -6.28 -5.27 -0.11
N THR A 22 -6.37 -5.15 1.22
CA THR A 22 -6.75 -3.89 1.86
C THR A 22 -5.74 -2.84 1.43
N PHE A 23 -6.21 -1.87 0.63
CA PHE A 23 -5.36 -0.76 0.23
C PHE A 23 -4.89 -0.07 1.51
N PHE A 24 -3.58 0.16 1.60
CA PHE A 24 -2.99 0.82 2.76
C PHE A 24 -3.65 2.17 3.03
N LEU A 25 -4.13 2.84 1.97
CA LEU A 25 -4.87 4.08 2.10
C LEU A 25 -6.18 3.96 2.90
N SER A 26 -6.94 2.88 2.73
CA SER A 26 -8.15 2.63 3.50
C SER A 26 -7.83 2.42 4.98
N LEU A 27 -6.74 1.71 5.28
CA LEU A 27 -6.26 1.53 6.64
C LEU A 27 -5.85 2.87 7.28
N VAL A 28 -5.12 3.72 6.54
CA VAL A 28 -4.73 5.06 7.01
C VAL A 28 -5.96 5.92 7.28
N ALA A 29 -6.94 5.92 6.37
CA ALA A 29 -8.18 6.70 6.53
C ALA A 29 -8.95 6.28 7.78
N ASN A 30 -9.15 4.98 7.99
CA ASN A 30 -9.85 4.47 9.18
C ASN A 30 -9.12 4.86 10.47
N VAL A 31 -7.80 4.65 10.53
CA VAL A 31 -7.00 5.02 11.70
C VAL A 31 -7.05 6.52 11.99
N LEU A 32 -7.00 7.37 10.96
CA LEU A 32 -7.07 8.82 11.14
C LEU A 32 -8.47 9.29 11.58
N MET A 33 -9.54 8.71 11.03
CA MET A 33 -10.92 9.14 11.30
C MET A 33 -11.48 8.59 12.61
N GLU A 34 -11.16 7.34 12.94
CA GLU A 34 -11.62 6.66 14.15
C GLU A 34 -10.72 6.95 15.36
N GLY A 35 -9.61 7.66 15.18
CA GLY A 35 -8.63 7.93 16.24
C GLY A 35 -7.86 6.66 16.66
N GLY A 36 -7.57 5.78 15.70
CA GLY A 36 -6.82 4.56 15.92
C GLY A 36 -5.33 4.79 16.20
N TYR A 37 -4.61 3.69 16.46
CA TYR A 37 -3.18 3.74 16.77
C TYR A 37 -2.33 4.01 15.52
N ILE A 38 -1.87 5.26 15.32
CA ILE A 38 -1.13 5.67 14.10
C ILE A 38 0.16 4.88 13.87
N LEU A 39 0.88 4.52 14.94
CA LEU A 39 2.15 3.79 14.82
C LEU A 39 1.94 2.36 14.30
N SER A 40 0.71 1.85 14.28
CA SER A 40 0.39 0.59 13.64
C SER A 40 0.59 0.60 12.12
N LEU A 41 0.55 1.79 11.51
CA LEU A 41 0.67 2.01 10.07
C LEU A 41 2.12 1.98 9.59
N LEU A 42 3.07 2.21 10.51
CA LEU A 42 4.49 2.31 10.21
C LEU A 42 5.07 1.00 9.68
N ASP A 43 6.14 1.10 8.89
CA ASP A 43 6.92 -0.05 8.45
C ASP A 43 7.33 -0.89 9.67
N SER A 44 6.97 -2.17 9.61
CA SER A 44 7.39 -3.21 10.54
C SER A 44 8.90 -3.21 10.84
N ARG A 45 9.74 -2.79 9.87
CA ARG A 45 11.20 -2.71 10.00
C ARG A 45 11.67 -1.56 10.89
N LEU A 46 10.81 -0.59 11.18
CA LEU A 46 11.10 0.53 12.08
C LEU A 46 10.71 0.21 13.54
N ASN A 47 10.35 -1.04 13.86
CA ASN A 47 9.85 -1.45 15.18
C ASN A 47 8.67 -0.59 15.70
N ARG A 48 7.97 0.10 14.79
CA ARG A 48 6.91 1.08 15.10
C ARG A 48 7.38 2.22 16.02
N GLU A 49 8.66 2.56 15.95
CA GLU A 49 9.26 3.64 16.71
C GLU A 49 9.29 4.92 15.87
N ALA A 50 8.39 5.85 16.19
CA ALA A 50 8.39 7.20 15.63
C ALA A 50 7.63 8.16 16.55
N CYS A 51 7.86 9.45 16.37
CA CYS A 51 7.05 10.50 16.97
C CYS A 51 5.60 10.40 16.45
N VAL A 52 4.62 10.27 17.35
CA VAL A 52 3.20 10.08 17.00
C VAL A 52 2.67 11.29 16.22
N GLU A 53 3.10 12.49 16.62
CA GLU A 53 2.74 13.76 16.03
C GLU A 53 3.26 13.84 14.59
N GLU A 54 4.52 13.48 14.35
CA GLU A 54 5.13 13.47 13.02
C GLU A 54 4.48 12.42 12.13
N ALA A 55 4.29 11.19 12.62
CA ALA A 55 3.62 10.12 11.89
C ALA A 55 2.20 10.53 11.48
N THR A 56 1.44 11.14 12.40
CA THR A 56 0.10 11.65 12.13
C THR A 56 0.12 12.75 11.09
N ARG A 57 1.05 13.71 11.19
CA ARG A 57 1.19 14.82 10.23
C ARG A 57 1.52 14.30 8.83
N ASN A 58 2.45 13.35 8.74
CA ASN A 58 2.83 12.66 7.50
C ASN A 58 1.62 11.97 6.85
N CYS A 59 0.82 11.23 7.62
CA CYS A 59 -0.38 10.58 7.11
C CYS A 59 -1.44 11.59 6.65
N LYS A 60 -1.67 12.67 7.41
CA LYS A 60 -2.63 13.73 7.04
C LYS A 60 -2.23 14.42 5.74
N VAL A 61 -0.98 14.86 5.60
CA VAL A 61 -0.52 15.55 4.38
C VAL A 61 -0.53 14.60 3.18
N ALA A 62 -0.18 13.33 3.38
CA ALA A 62 -0.29 12.32 2.32
C ALA A 62 -1.73 12.18 1.80
N CYS A 63 -2.71 12.16 2.71
CA CYS A 63 -4.14 12.12 2.37
C CYS A 63 -4.63 13.40 1.66
N TRP A 64 -4.10 14.58 2.00
CA TRP A 64 -4.37 15.81 1.25
C TRP A 64 -3.80 15.78 -0.17
N CYS A 65 -2.60 15.21 -0.36
CA CYS A 65 -1.95 15.15 -1.67
C CYS A 65 -2.66 14.27 -2.69
N ILE A 66 -3.54 13.37 -2.26
CA ILE A 66 -4.23 12.41 -3.13
C ILE A 66 -5.73 12.70 -3.29
N GLN A 67 -6.19 13.86 -2.82
CA GLN A 67 -7.58 14.28 -3.00
C GLN A 67 -7.95 14.30 -4.48
N ASP A 68 -9.21 13.95 -4.77
CA ASP A 68 -9.67 13.83 -6.15
C ASP A 68 -9.66 15.19 -6.86
N GLU A 69 -10.14 16.22 -6.16
CA GLU A 69 -10.13 17.60 -6.63
C GLU A 69 -8.70 18.19 -6.63
N ALA A 70 -8.19 18.55 -7.81
CA ALA A 70 -6.83 19.06 -7.95
C ALA A 70 -6.60 20.36 -7.17
N GLY A 71 -7.62 21.24 -7.11
CA GLY A 71 -7.55 22.50 -6.36
C GLY A 71 -7.47 22.32 -4.84
N SER A 72 -7.83 21.15 -4.31
CA SER A 72 -7.74 20.84 -2.88
C SER A 72 -6.36 20.29 -2.47
N ARG A 73 -5.52 19.91 -3.45
CA ARG A 73 -4.19 19.38 -3.18
C ARG A 73 -3.26 20.52 -2.77
N PRO A 74 -2.51 20.40 -1.66
CA PRO A 74 -1.57 21.42 -1.24
C PRO A 74 -0.43 21.56 -2.25
N ALA A 75 0.04 22.80 -2.43
CA ALA A 75 1.25 23.06 -3.19
C ALA A 75 2.45 22.34 -2.56
N MET A 76 3.41 21.91 -3.38
CA MET A 76 4.56 21.12 -2.90
C MET A 76 5.38 21.88 -1.84
N SER A 77 5.51 23.21 -1.97
CA SER A 77 6.16 24.06 -0.96
C SER A 77 5.44 24.04 0.39
N MET A 78 4.11 23.92 0.40
CA MET A 78 3.35 23.77 1.64
C MET A 78 3.52 22.36 2.22
N VAL A 79 3.55 21.34 1.36
CA VAL A 79 3.82 19.95 1.77
C VAL A 79 5.17 19.87 2.48
N GLU A 80 6.23 20.42 1.92
CA GLU A 80 7.56 20.46 2.52
C GLU A 80 7.55 21.12 3.91
N ARG A 81 6.94 22.31 4.04
CA ARG A 81 6.84 23.00 5.33
C ARG A 81 6.06 22.21 6.37
N ILE A 82 5.04 21.46 5.95
CA ILE A 82 4.30 20.56 6.84
C ILE A 82 5.22 19.40 7.28
N LEU A 83 5.96 18.78 6.35
CA LEU A 83 6.88 17.68 6.65
C LEU A 83 8.02 18.12 7.58
N GLU A 84 8.54 19.34 7.44
CA GLU A 84 9.53 19.94 8.34
C GLU A 84 8.95 20.30 9.72
N GLY A 85 7.62 20.27 9.88
CA GLY A 85 6.94 20.65 11.12
C GLY A 85 6.85 22.15 11.36
N VAL A 86 7.10 22.96 10.34
CA VAL A 86 6.94 24.42 10.37
C VAL A 86 5.45 24.81 10.31
N SER A 87 4.64 24.00 9.63
CA SER A 87 3.20 24.22 9.46
C SER A 87 2.41 23.01 9.95
N ASP A 88 1.27 23.26 10.60
CA ASP A 88 0.33 22.19 10.93
C ASP A 88 -0.65 21.93 9.78
N VAL A 89 -1.30 20.76 9.82
CA VAL A 89 -2.23 20.30 8.78
C VAL A 89 -3.54 19.84 9.40
N SER A 90 -4.64 20.37 8.88
CA SER A 90 -5.99 19.98 9.30
C SER A 90 -6.30 18.55 8.86
N MET A 91 -7.33 17.97 9.46
CA MET A 91 -7.83 16.67 9.03
C MET A 91 -8.26 16.73 7.54
N PRO A 92 -7.75 15.82 6.69
CA PRO A 92 -8.16 15.72 5.31
C PRO A 92 -9.57 15.11 5.20
N PRO A 93 -10.36 15.48 4.19
CA PRO A 93 -11.57 14.74 3.86
C PRO A 93 -11.21 13.32 3.40
N ILE A 94 -12.12 12.37 3.61
CA ILE A 94 -11.92 10.97 3.16
C ILE A 94 -11.84 10.97 1.63
N PRO A 95 -10.72 10.53 1.03
CA PRO A 95 -10.60 10.44 -0.42
C PRO A 95 -11.64 9.47 -0.99
N GLN A 96 -12.35 9.81 -2.08
CA GLN A 96 -13.43 8.96 -2.60
C GLN A 96 -12.89 7.63 -3.12
N ASN A 97 -11.63 7.63 -3.59
CA ASN A 97 -10.95 6.40 -3.98
C ASN A 97 -10.90 5.37 -2.83
N VAL A 98 -10.92 5.76 -1.56
CA VAL A 98 -10.99 4.82 -0.42
C VAL A 98 -12.36 4.14 -0.35
N THR A 99 -13.43 4.89 -0.56
CA THR A 99 -14.82 4.39 -0.48
C THR A 99 -15.21 3.49 -1.65
N LEU A 100 -14.58 3.66 -2.82
CA LEU A 100 -14.91 2.88 -4.02
C LEU A 100 -14.39 1.44 -3.97
N PHE A 101 -13.43 1.12 -3.11
CA PHE A 101 -12.86 -0.22 -3.00
C PHE A 101 -13.65 -1.17 -2.10
N ASP A 102 -14.50 -0.64 -1.21
CA ASP A 102 -15.32 -1.48 -0.31
C ASP A 102 -16.58 -2.02 -1.01
N GLU A 103 -17.05 -1.32 -2.06
CA GLU A 103 -18.33 -1.62 -2.73
C GLU A 103 -18.19 -2.20 -4.16
N ASN A 104 -16.99 -2.36 -4.74
CA ASN A 104 -16.88 -2.92 -6.09
C ASN A 104 -15.57 -3.66 -6.41
N ILE A 105 -15.76 -4.95 -6.71
CA ILE A 105 -14.82 -5.84 -7.38
C ILE A 105 -14.28 -5.17 -8.66
N GLN A 106 -12.97 -5.00 -8.71
CA GLN A 106 -12.18 -4.91 -9.94
C GLN A 106 -12.60 -3.82 -10.95
N ARG A 107 -12.54 -2.54 -10.55
CA ARG A 107 -12.27 -1.48 -11.52
C ARG A 107 -10.79 -1.19 -11.51
N ASP A 108 -10.16 -1.51 -12.62
CA ASP A 108 -8.77 -1.26 -12.95
C ASP A 108 -8.41 0.20 -12.64
N VAL A 109 -7.84 0.45 -11.45
CA VAL A 109 -7.28 1.76 -11.12
C VAL A 109 -5.92 1.83 -11.79
N VAL A 110 -5.92 2.21 -13.05
CA VAL A 110 -4.72 2.44 -13.86
C VAL A 110 -4.04 3.71 -13.35
N PHE A 111 -3.26 3.58 -12.29
CA PHE A 111 -2.39 4.66 -11.82
C PHE A 111 -1.02 4.50 -12.48
N PHE A 112 -0.84 5.08 -13.68
CA PHE A 112 0.43 5.24 -14.41
C PHE A 112 1.44 4.10 -14.18
N THR A 113 1.07 2.85 -14.42
CA THR A 113 2.03 1.78 -14.63
C THR A 113 2.16 1.58 -16.13
N ASP A 114 3.07 2.31 -16.75
CA ASP A 114 3.44 2.07 -18.14
C ASP A 114 4.32 0.80 -18.19
N SER A 115 3.67 -0.37 -18.12
CA SER A 115 4.16 -1.67 -18.59
C SER A 115 3.11 -2.76 -18.36
N PRO A 116 2.73 -3.55 -19.39
CA PRO A 116 1.85 -4.70 -19.20
C PRO A 116 2.54 -5.79 -18.34
N LEU A 117 1.75 -6.31 -17.40
CA LEU A 117 2.06 -7.37 -16.44
C LEU A 117 2.92 -8.51 -17.03
N LYS A 118 4.14 -8.69 -16.50
CA LYS A 118 4.76 -10.03 -16.52
C LYS A 118 4.08 -10.87 -15.44
N ARG A 119 3.27 -11.85 -15.86
CA ARG A 119 2.92 -13.01 -15.02
C ARG A 119 4.23 -13.61 -14.49
N CYS A 120 4.44 -13.59 -13.18
CA CYS A 120 5.45 -14.45 -12.58
C CYS A 120 4.93 -15.88 -12.63
N SER A 121 5.60 -16.74 -13.39
CA SER A 121 5.38 -18.18 -13.30
C SER A 121 5.71 -18.65 -11.87
N PRO A 122 4.99 -19.64 -11.32
CA PRO A 122 5.45 -20.30 -10.11
C PRO A 122 6.80 -20.96 -10.40
N ALA A 123 7.79 -20.66 -9.56
CA ALA A 123 9.05 -21.40 -9.55
C ALA A 123 8.73 -22.88 -9.23
N GLN A 124 8.87 -23.76 -10.22
CA GLN A 124 8.80 -25.20 -10.02
C GLN A 124 9.98 -25.60 -9.13
N SER A 125 9.72 -25.82 -7.85
CA SER A 125 10.61 -26.56 -6.98
C SER A 125 10.56 -28.03 -7.39
N ASN A 126 11.57 -28.47 -8.12
CA ASN A 126 11.79 -29.87 -8.47
C ASN A 126 11.98 -30.72 -7.20
N SER A 127 10.97 -31.48 -6.80
CA SER A 127 11.16 -32.68 -6.00
C SER A 127 11.19 -33.88 -6.95
N SER A 128 12.37 -34.48 -7.08
CA SER A 128 12.67 -35.62 -7.95
C SER A 128 11.77 -36.83 -7.67
N GLY A 129 10.79 -37.06 -8.55
CA GLY A 129 10.09 -38.33 -8.69
C GLY A 129 10.97 -39.30 -9.47
N ARG A 130 11.37 -40.40 -8.82
CA ARG A 130 11.96 -41.57 -9.47
C ARG A 130 10.86 -42.26 -10.28
N ASP A 131 11.10 -42.48 -11.56
CA ASP A 131 10.35 -43.48 -12.32
C ASP A 131 11.27 -44.35 -13.19
N SER A 132 10.86 -45.60 -13.21
CA SER A 132 11.55 -46.84 -13.52
C SER A 132 11.69 -47.15 -15.01
N HIS A 133 12.75 -47.87 -15.39
CA HIS A 133 12.70 -48.83 -16.49
C HIS A 133 13.51 -50.11 -16.21
N SER A 134 12.92 -51.19 -16.71
CA SER A 134 13.04 -52.63 -16.51
C SER A 134 14.20 -53.37 -17.20
N LYS A 135 14.59 -54.54 -16.65
CA LYS A 135 15.03 -55.84 -17.25
C LYS A 135 15.64 -56.71 -16.12
N SER A 136 15.51 -58.04 -15.97
CA SER A 136 14.94 -59.19 -16.71
C SER A 136 15.10 -60.47 -15.82
N SER A 137 14.54 -61.63 -16.26
CA SER A 137 14.73 -63.05 -15.80
C SER A 137 14.12 -63.45 -14.44
N SER A 138 13.44 -64.59 -14.21
CA SER A 138 13.45 -65.98 -14.72
C SER A 138 12.05 -66.58 -14.44
N SER A 139 11.46 -67.56 -15.14
CA SER A 139 11.85 -68.95 -15.46
C SER A 139 10.87 -69.52 -16.48
#